data_AF-A0A1V4THG2-F1
#
_entry.id   AF-A0A1V4THG2-F1
#
_cell.length_a   1.000
_cell.length_b   1.000
_cell.length_c   1.000
_cell.angle_alpha   90.00
_cell.angle_beta   90.00
_cell.angle_gamma   90.00
#
_symmetry.space_group_name_H-M   'P 1'
#
loop_
_entity.id
_entity.type
_entity.pdbx_description
1 polymer ?
#
loop_
_entity_poly.entity_id
_entity_poly.type
_entity_poly.pdbx_seq_one_letter_code
_entity_poly.pdbx_strand_id
1 'polypeptide(L)'
;MDEEIRQYSEGHFIGKWMGIWIVIFSGIGILLAIVLNLPWLITFAPAMGIIFGLAIGLSVESKYKKEGKIRPLTEDELKKRRILLIMGFPVILTIHIINSNGCFHLFLFTSNHAP
;
A
#
# COMPACT_ATOMS: atom_id res chain seq x y z
N MET A 1 -2.60 40.65 0.90
CA MET A 1 -1.89 39.39 1.18
C MET A 1 -2.68 38.33 0.45
N ASP A 2 -2.37 38.16 -0.83
CA ASP A 2 -3.11 37.27 -1.72
C ASP A 2 -2.83 35.84 -1.29
N GLU A 3 -3.76 35.25 -0.53
CA GLU A 3 -3.75 33.82 -0.28
C GLU A 3 -3.99 33.13 -1.62
N GLU A 4 -2.91 32.76 -2.31
CA GLU A 4 -2.95 31.74 -3.34
C GLU A 4 -3.69 30.53 -2.73
N ILE A 5 -4.94 30.32 -3.15
CA ILE A 5 -5.74 29.18 -2.72
C ILE A 5 -5.03 27.95 -3.28
N ARG A 6 -4.12 27.35 -2.49
CA ARG A 6 -3.36 26.18 -2.88
C ARG A 6 -4.33 25.03 -3.13
N GLN A 7 -4.62 24.77 -4.40
CA GLN A 7 -5.45 23.65 -4.81
C GLN A 7 -4.65 22.35 -4.76
N TYR A 8 -5.19 21.35 -4.09
CA TYR A 8 -4.62 20.01 -4.01
C TYR A 8 -5.14 19.15 -5.16
N SER A 9 -4.28 18.28 -5.70
CA SER A 9 -4.73 17.29 -6.69
C SER A 9 -5.62 16.23 -6.04
N GLU A 10 -6.59 15.75 -6.80
CA GLU A 10 -7.40 14.59 -6.40
C GLU A 10 -6.50 13.36 -6.16
N GLY A 11 -6.76 12.65 -5.06
CA GLY A 11 -5.94 11.56 -4.56
C GLY A 11 -4.72 11.98 -3.71
N HIS A 12 -4.43 13.27 -3.56
CA HIS A 12 -3.29 13.74 -2.76
C HIS A 12 -3.41 13.32 -1.29
N PHE A 13 -4.60 13.49 -0.70
CA PHE A 13 -4.85 13.15 0.69
C PHE A 13 -5.03 11.64 0.86
N ILE A 14 -5.73 10.98 -0.06
CA ILE A 14 -5.86 9.52 -0.05
C ILE A 14 -4.49 8.83 -0.07
N GLY A 15 -3.59 9.24 -0.96
CA GLY A 15 -2.26 8.65 -1.06
C GLY A 15 -1.43 8.84 0.21
N LYS A 16 -1.46 10.04 0.80
CA LYS A 16 -0.75 10.33 2.05
C LYS A 16 -1.26 9.49 3.21
N TRP A 17 -2.58 9.46 3.42
CA TRP A 17 -3.17 8.69 4.52
C TRP A 17 -2.96 7.19 4.33
N MET A 18 -3.14 6.68 3.11
CA MET A 18 -2.84 5.29 2.78
C MET A 18 -1.40 4.91 3.11
N GLY A 19 -0.42 5.73 2.70
CA GLY A 19 1.00 5.48 2.99
C GLY A 19 1.30 5.45 4.49
N ILE A 20 0.78 6.41 5.26
CA ILE A 20 0.98 6.48 6.71
C ILE A 20 0.45 5.22 7.40
N TRP A 21 -0.78 4.82 7.08
CA TRP A 21 -1.40 3.66 7.71
C TRP A 21 -0.73 2.35 7.30
N ILE A 22 -0.29 2.20 6.04
CA ILE A 22 0.52 1.05 5.63
C ILE A 22 1.78 0.95 6.50
N VAL A 23 2.53 2.05 6.67
CA VAL A 23 3.78 2.03 7.45
C VAL A 23 3.53 1.67 8.91
N ILE A 24 2.50 2.28 9.54
CA ILE A 24 2.15 2.02 10.94
C ILE A 24 1.76 0.54 11.12
N PHE A 25 0.80 0.05 10.32
CA PHE A 25 0.34 -1.33 10.46
C PHE A 25 1.41 -2.33 10.06
N SER A 26 2.23 -2.06 9.04
CA SER A 26 3.32 -2.97 8.67
C SER A 26 4.38 -3.04 9.77
N GLY A 27 4.77 -1.90 10.35
CA GLY A 27 5.71 -1.86 11.46
C GLY A 27 5.21 -2.65 12.67
N ILE A 28 3.96 -2.40 13.09
CA ILE A 28 3.34 -3.12 14.21
C ILE A 28 3.12 -4.60 13.86
N GLY A 29 2.71 -4.89 12.64
CA GLY A 29 2.42 -6.25 12.15
C GLY A 29 3.65 -7.13 12.10
N ILE A 30 4.81 -6.60 11.67
CA ILE A 30 6.09 -7.31 11.69
C ILE A 30 6.50 -7.61 13.14
N LEU A 31 6.40 -6.64 14.04
CA LEU A 31 6.74 -6.85 15.46
C LEU A 31 5.84 -7.90 16.10
N LEU A 32 4.52 -7.83 15.86
CA LEU A 32 3.56 -8.83 16.34
C LEU A 32 3.79 -10.21 15.72
N ALA A 33 4.16 -10.29 14.45
CA ALA A 33 4.44 -11.55 13.79
C ALA A 33 5.62 -12.28 14.46
N ILE A 34 6.66 -11.53 14.87
CA ILE A 34 7.82 -12.08 15.59
C ILE A 34 7.41 -12.52 16.99
N VAL A 35 6.69 -11.67 17.74
CA VAL A 35 6.32 -11.97 19.14
C VAL A 35 5.34 -13.15 19.23
N LEU A 36 4.37 -13.23 18.31
CA LEU A 36 3.33 -14.24 18.31
C LEU A 36 3.66 -15.48 17.47
N ASN A 37 4.79 -15.49 16.77
CA ASN A 37 5.16 -16.52 15.77
C ASN A 37 4.04 -16.76 14.73
N LEU A 38 3.38 -15.69 14.30
CA LEU A 38 2.30 -15.72 13.32
C LEU A 38 2.73 -15.01 12.03
N PRO A 39 3.40 -15.70 11.09
CA PRO A 39 4.00 -15.07 9.91
C PRO A 39 2.96 -14.44 8.97
N TRP A 40 1.70 -14.90 9.01
CA TRP A 40 0.62 -14.36 8.18
C TRP A 40 0.26 -12.90 8.51
N LEU A 41 0.59 -12.40 9.71
CA LEU A 41 0.37 -10.99 10.08
C LEU A 41 1.21 -10.03 9.24
N ILE A 42 2.37 -10.46 8.72
CA ILE A 42 3.24 -9.63 7.88
C ILE A 42 2.51 -9.23 6.59
N THR A 43 1.71 -10.13 6.04
CA THR A 43 0.94 -9.89 4.81
C THR A 43 -0.41 -9.22 5.10
N PHE A 44 -1.03 -9.57 6.22
CA PHE A 44 -2.35 -9.04 6.59
C PHE A 44 -2.31 -7.58 7.08
N ALA A 45 -1.26 -7.20 7.80
CA ALA A 45 -1.18 -5.87 8.39
C ALA A 45 -1.10 -4.72 7.36
N PRO A 46 -0.28 -4.80 6.29
CA PRO A 46 -0.31 -3.80 5.22
C PRO A 46 -1.69 -3.67 4.57
N ALA A 47 -2.41 -4.78 4.38
CA ALA A 47 -3.75 -4.77 3.81
C ALA A 47 -4.75 -4.02 4.70
N MET A 48 -4.69 -4.23 6.02
CA MET A 48 -5.47 -3.44 6.98
C MET A 48 -5.10 -1.96 6.93
N GLY A 49 -3.81 -1.65 6.84
CA GLY A 49 -3.33 -0.27 6.68
C GLY A 49 -3.90 0.41 5.43
N ILE A 50 -4.01 -0.30 4.32
CA ILE A 50 -4.66 0.22 3.09
C ILE A 50 -6.13 0.55 3.36
N ILE A 51 -6.89 -0.35 3.98
CA ILE A 51 -8.33 -0.16 4.23
C ILE A 51 -8.55 1.07 5.13
N PHE A 52 -7.84 1.16 6.26
CA PHE A 52 -7.96 2.30 7.17
C PHE A 52 -7.49 3.60 6.54
N GLY A 53 -6.37 3.57 5.82
CA GLY A 53 -5.84 4.74 5.15
C GLY A 53 -6.71 5.24 4.01
N LEU A 54 -7.37 4.36 3.26
CA LEU A 54 -8.38 4.72 2.27
C LEU A 54 -9.60 5.36 2.92
N ALA A 55 -10.15 4.76 3.98
CA ALA A 55 -11.34 5.27 4.66
C ALA A 55 -11.11 6.70 5.20
N ILE A 56 -9.98 6.93 5.87
CA ILE A 56 -9.62 8.24 6.41
C ILE A 56 -9.27 9.21 5.29
N GLY A 57 -8.49 8.77 4.30
CA GLY A 57 -8.10 9.57 3.16
C GLY A 57 -9.30 10.11 2.37
N LEU A 58 -10.28 9.25 2.07
CA LEU A 58 -11.52 9.62 1.39
C LEU A 58 -12.37 10.59 2.22
N SER A 59 -12.45 10.38 3.53
CA SER A 59 -13.19 11.26 4.44
C SER A 59 -12.59 12.67 4.45
N VAL A 60 -11.26 12.78 4.57
CA VAL A 60 -10.55 14.06 4.52
C VAL A 60 -10.72 14.71 3.15
N GLU A 61 -10.49 13.96 2.07
CA GLU A 61 -10.59 14.49 0.71
C GLU A 61 -12.00 14.98 0.38
N SER A 62 -13.05 14.29 0.85
CA SER A 62 -14.44 14.74 0.72
C SER A 62 -14.69 16.10 1.39
N LYS A 63 -14.06 16.38 2.54
CA LYS A 63 -14.15 17.69 3.20
C LYS A 63 -13.50 18.79 2.38
N TYR A 64 -12.27 18.57 1.92
CA TYR A 64 -11.55 19.54 1.08
C TYR A 64 -12.21 19.75 -0.29
N LYS A 65 -12.89 18.73 -0.83
CA LYS A 65 -13.68 18.84 -2.07
C LYS A 65 -14.85 19.81 -1.89
N LYS A 66 -15.54 19.76 -0.74
CA LYS A 66 -16.64 20.68 -0.41
C LYS A 66 -16.17 22.13 -0.22
N GLU A 67 -14.93 22.31 0.21
CA GLU A 67 -14.29 23.63 0.35
C GLU A 67 -13.76 24.21 -0.98
N GLY A 68 -13.92 23.50 -2.10
CA GLY A 68 -13.41 23.95 -3.41
C GLY A 68 -11.89 23.93 -3.56
N LYS A 69 -11.19 23.24 -2.64
CA LYS A 69 -9.71 23.17 -2.60
C LYS A 69 -9.12 22.01 -3.40
N ILE A 70 -9.93 21.25 -4.12
CA ILE A 70 -9.48 20.08 -4.90
C ILE A 70 -9.64 20.35 -6.39
N ARG A 71 -8.54 20.24 -7.13
CA ARG A 71 -8.54 20.23 -8.59
C ARG A 71 -8.57 18.79 -9.13
N PRO A 72 -9.23 18.55 -10.28
CA PRO A 72 -9.11 17.27 -10.96
C PRO A 72 -7.66 16.99 -11.38
N LEU A 73 -7.33 15.70 -11.55
CA LEU A 73 -6.00 15.32 -12.05
C LEU A 73 -5.80 15.86 -13.47
N THR A 74 -4.58 16.33 -13.75
CA THR A 74 -4.16 16.63 -15.13
C THR A 74 -3.90 15.33 -15.88
N GLU A 75 -3.92 15.39 -17.23
CA GLU A 75 -3.67 14.20 -18.06
C GLU A 75 -2.30 13.55 -17.77
N ASP A 76 -1.29 14.36 -17.43
CA ASP A 76 0.05 13.87 -17.12
C ASP A 76 0.09 13.12 -15.77
N GLU A 77 -0.66 13.58 -14.77
CA GLU A 77 -0.80 12.91 -13.47
C GLU A 77 -1.55 11.57 -13.63
N LEU A 78 -2.58 11.55 -14.49
CA LEU A 78 -3.32 10.36 -14.86
C LEU A 78 -2.43 9.31 -15.55
N LYS A 79 -1.59 9.74 -16.51
CA LYS A 79 -0.62 8.88 -17.19
C LYS A 79 0.39 8.30 -16.19
N LYS A 80 0.95 9.13 -15.30
CA LYS A 80 1.88 8.66 -14.26
C LYS A 80 1.23 7.63 -13.34
N ARG A 81 0.00 7.84 -12.89
CA ARG A 81 -0.75 6.90 -12.05
C ARG A 81 -0.98 5.56 -12.77
N ARG A 82 -1.34 5.61 -14.06
CA ARG A 82 -1.51 4.40 -14.87
C ARG A 82 -0.20 3.63 -15.03
N ILE A 83 0.91 4.31 -15.30
CA ILE A 83 2.24 3.69 -15.38
C ILE A 83 2.63 3.05 -14.04
N LEU A 84 2.38 3.72 -12.92
CA LEU A 84 2.67 3.19 -11.58
C LEU A 84 1.89 1.91 -11.29
N LEU A 85 0.61 1.83 -11.70
CA LEU A 85 -0.19 0.62 -11.56
C LEU A 85 0.31 -0.51 -12.47
N ILE A 86 0.62 -0.20 -13.73
CA ILE A 86 1.10 -1.18 -14.71
C ILE A 86 2.49 -1.71 -14.33
N MET A 87 3.39 -0.88 -13.78
CA MET A 87 4.72 -1.32 -13.36
C MET A 87 4.71 -1.93 -11.95
N GLY A 88 3.89 -1.42 -11.03
CA GLY A 88 3.86 -1.88 -9.65
C GLY A 88 3.28 -3.28 -9.49
N PHE A 89 2.22 -3.60 -10.24
CA PHE A 89 1.56 -4.91 -10.16
C PHE A 89 2.48 -6.10 -10.52
N PRO A 90 3.23 -6.10 -11.64
CA PRO A 90 4.15 -7.18 -11.96
C PRO A 90 5.30 -7.28 -10.95
N VAL A 91 5.83 -6.16 -10.42
CA VAL A 91 6.89 -6.23 -9.40
C VAL A 91 6.44 -6.98 -8.14
N ILE A 92 5.23 -6.68 -7.66
CA ILE A 92 4.66 -7.37 -6.48
C ILE A 92 4.42 -8.85 -6.77
N LEU A 93 3.95 -9.18 -7.98
CA LEU A 93 3.74 -10.55 -8.43
C LEU A 93 5.05 -11.34 -8.53
N THR A 94 6.09 -10.77 -9.13
CA THR A 94 7.39 -11.44 -9.28
C THR A 94 8.03 -11.71 -7.92
N ILE A 95 7.94 -10.76 -6.96
CA ILE A 95 8.40 -10.97 -5.59
C ILE A 95 7.66 -12.12 -4.90
N HIS A 96 6.33 -12.20 -5.08
CA HIS A 96 5.54 -13.32 -4.53
C HIS A 96 5.91 -14.66 -5.17
N ILE A 97 6.07 -14.71 -6.50
CA ILE A 97 6.43 -15.95 -7.22
C ILE A 97 7.82 -16.44 -6.79
N ILE A 98 8.79 -15.54 -6.63
CA ILE A 98 10.15 -15.88 -6.16
C ILE A 98 10.10 -16.44 -4.73
N ASN A 99 9.38 -15.80 -3.82
CA ASN A 99 9.23 -16.30 -2.44
C ASN A 99 8.50 -17.65 -2.37
N SER A 100 7.44 -17.83 -3.15
CA SER A 100 6.68 -19.09 -3.21
C SER A 100 7.51 -20.24 -3.79
N ASN A 101 8.28 -19.99 -4.85
CA ASN A 101 9.18 -21.00 -5.44
C ASN A 101 10.38 -21.31 -4.55
N GLY A 102 10.91 -20.32 -3.81
CA GLY A 102 11.97 -20.54 -2.82
C GLY A 102 11.52 -21.44 -1.66
N CYS A 103 10.28 -21.27 -1.20
CA CYS A 103 9.68 -22.13 -0.18
C CYS A 103 9.41 -23.55 -0.72
N PHE A 104 8.97 -23.67 -1.99
CA PHE A 104 8.73 -24.95 -2.66
C PHE A 104 10.03 -25.76 -2.86
N HIS A 105 11.13 -25.11 -3.20
CA HIS A 105 12.43 -25.78 -3.37
C HIS A 105 13.04 -26.24 -2.04
N LEU A 106 12.81 -25.50 -0.93
CA LEU A 106 13.22 -25.91 0.41
C LEU A 106 12.38 -27.10 0.94
N PHE A 107 11.09 -27.14 0.58
CA PHE A 107 10.18 -28.23 0.92
C PHE A 107 10.52 -29.54 0.17
N LEU A 108 10.87 -29.47 -1.12
CA LEU A 108 11.34 -30.64 -1.87
C LEU A 108 12.72 -31.14 -1.42
N PHE A 109 13.61 -30.24 -1.00
CA PHE A 109 14.93 -30.61 -0.50
C PHE A 109 14.86 -31.32 0.86
N THR A 110 13.97 -30.89 1.76
CA THR A 110 13.74 -31.54 3.06
C THR A 110 12.99 -32.87 2.94
N SER A 111 12.07 -33.00 1.97
CA SER A 111 11.37 -34.26 1.68
C SER A 111 12.28 -35.37 1.14
N ASN A 112 13.38 -35.04 0.46
CA ASN A 112 14.33 -36.01 -0.10
C ASN A 112 15.39 -36.51 0.90
N HIS A 113 15.40 -35.98 2.13
CA HIS A 113 16.31 -36.38 3.21
C HIS A 113 15.59 -36.84 4.48
N ALA A 114 14.29 -37.14 4.39
CA ALA A 114 13.61 -37.90 5.44
C ALA A 114 14.06 -39.37 5.36
N PRO A 115 14.59 -39.97 6.45
CA PRO A 115 15.02 -41.36 6.50
C PRO A 115 13.85 -42.36 6.43
#